data_AF-A0A089YNZ9-F1
#
_entry.id   AF-A0A089YNZ9-F1
#
_cell.length_a   1.000
_cell.length_b   1.000
_cell.length_c   1.000
_cell.angle_alpha   90.00
_cell.angle_beta   90.00
_cell.angle_gamma   90.00
#
_symmetry.space_group_name_H-M   'P 1'
#
loop_
_entity.id
_entity.type
_entity.pdbx_description
1 polymer ?
#
loop_
_entity_poly.entity_id
_entity_poly.type
_entity_poly.pdbx_seq_one_letter_code
_entity_poly.pdbx_strand_id
1 'polypeptide(L)'
;MVQGIFFFVVGPSGAGKDSLIEGARARLGNGGQYLFARRTITRPSGAPGEDHTGVSPEQFQASLAAGEFLLSWHAHGLSYGLSVDLLHALEAGRHVIANGSRRMIREVATLVPHLLVVEVSASPHVLAARILGRGRESAEQASARVLRQVDPLPADIETLQVDNDGTLAEGIARFIEAVETVTQRHAPMPASHPLLQRKLEGHELDEAQYEQVLRDIIAGGYRDHQISAFLVSASQHLSDAEVVALARVRTRFSPTLRWDRPIVVDKHSMGGVPGSRITLIVVPIIAAQGLLMPKTSSRAITSAAGTADAMEVLAEVELSPEQVRHCVAVTGACIAWNGRLNHSHLDEVMNAITRPLNIDSTRWAVASILSKKLTAGSTHVIVDLPFGPRTKLATREQAQVLGELFEQVGALLGLTVEAIVTDGSQPVGRGIGPALEVRDVRRVLEGAVEAPADLREKALLFAARILAWDPRVGSVEAGRQRAEHLLDEGHALVAFERIIDAQGRKAPVLPSPLTWAVRAPCDGRVAQLDGWRLAEIARRAGAPRDKGAGIDLWVGRGTKVVQGDVLYHIHGTSAEDLERAVVLAEDESGILLSGVD
;
A
#
# COMPACT_ATOMS: atom_id res chain seq x y z
N MET A 1 29.73 15.10 -7.96
CA MET A 1 28.55 15.19 -7.09
C MET A 1 27.64 16.27 -7.66
N VAL A 2 26.32 16.07 -7.63
CA VAL A 2 25.37 17.09 -8.08
C VAL A 2 25.33 18.20 -7.01
N GLN A 3 25.48 19.45 -7.42
CA GLN A 3 25.39 20.59 -6.50
C GLN A 3 23.93 20.79 -6.05
N GLY A 4 23.78 21.25 -4.80
CA GLY A 4 22.49 21.58 -4.21
C GLY A 4 21.76 22.70 -4.95
N ILE A 5 20.48 22.85 -4.65
CA ILE A 5 19.61 23.89 -5.22
C ILE A 5 19.41 24.95 -4.16
N PHE A 6 19.54 26.21 -4.54
CA PHE A 6 19.24 27.34 -3.69
C PHE A 6 17.79 27.79 -3.92
N PHE A 7 16.89 27.40 -3.03
CA PHE A 7 15.50 27.81 -3.01
C PHE A 7 15.36 29.18 -2.34
N PHE A 8 15.12 30.22 -3.14
CA PHE A 8 14.97 31.59 -2.67
C PHE A 8 13.50 31.96 -2.55
N VAL A 9 13.01 32.03 -1.31
CA VAL A 9 11.60 32.23 -1.01
C VAL A 9 11.27 33.72 -0.98
N VAL A 10 10.40 34.17 -1.89
CA VAL A 10 9.98 35.57 -2.03
C VAL A 10 8.46 35.69 -1.98
N GLY A 11 7.94 36.90 -1.79
CA GLY A 11 6.49 37.13 -1.70
C GLY A 11 6.17 38.38 -0.88
N PRO A 12 4.95 38.93 -1.01
CA PRO A 12 4.56 40.14 -0.31
C PRO A 12 4.58 39.99 1.21
N SER A 13 4.58 41.11 1.93
CA SER A 13 4.41 41.11 3.38
C SER A 13 3.04 40.55 3.73
N GLY A 14 2.96 39.61 4.68
CA GLY A 14 1.70 38.95 5.04
C GLY A 14 1.40 37.67 4.25
N ALA A 15 2.19 37.34 3.21
CA ALA A 15 2.02 36.11 2.42
C ALA A 15 2.28 34.81 3.21
N GLY A 16 2.89 34.90 4.40
CA GLY A 16 3.11 33.75 5.29
C GLY A 16 4.43 33.00 5.09
N LYS A 17 5.39 33.54 4.34
CA LYS A 17 6.71 32.94 4.07
C LYS A 17 7.37 32.28 5.29
N ASP A 18 7.53 33.04 6.37
CA ASP A 18 8.22 32.59 7.58
C ASP A 18 7.52 31.36 8.19
N SER A 19 6.19 31.36 8.21
CA SER A 19 5.38 30.26 8.73
C SER A 19 5.44 29.02 7.84
N LEU A 20 5.51 29.19 6.52
CA LEU A 20 5.69 28.07 5.58
C LEU A 20 7.07 27.44 5.70
N ILE A 21 8.12 28.27 5.79
CA ILE A 21 9.51 27.83 5.96
C ILE A 21 9.65 27.08 7.29
N GLU A 22 9.06 27.58 8.37
CA GLU A 22 9.11 26.92 9.69
C GLU A 22 8.33 25.58 9.69
N GLY A 23 7.15 25.55 9.09
CA GLY A 23 6.38 24.31 8.92
C GLY A 23 7.13 23.28 8.06
N ALA A 24 7.80 23.73 7.00
CA ALA A 24 8.64 22.89 6.17
C ALA A 24 9.89 22.41 6.92
N ARG A 25 10.48 23.22 7.80
CA ARG A 25 11.63 22.84 8.63
C ARG A 25 11.31 21.64 9.51
N ALA A 26 10.13 21.63 10.14
CA ALA A 26 9.69 20.51 10.97
C ALA A 26 9.58 19.18 10.21
N ARG A 27 9.33 19.22 8.89
CA ARG A 27 9.13 18.03 8.06
C ARG A 27 10.36 17.62 7.25
N LEU A 28 11.07 18.59 6.67
CA LEU A 28 12.23 18.39 5.80
C LEU A 28 13.57 18.43 6.54
N GLY A 29 13.62 19.01 7.75
CA GLY A 29 14.87 19.26 8.48
C GLY A 29 15.59 18.00 8.99
N ASN A 30 14.87 16.88 9.16
CA ASN A 30 15.44 15.66 9.77
C ASN A 30 16.28 14.81 8.79
N GLY A 31 16.17 15.03 7.48
CA GLY A 31 16.81 14.19 6.46
C GLY A 31 18.23 14.60 6.06
N GLY A 32 18.76 15.71 6.59
CA GLY A 32 20.10 16.23 6.24
C GLY A 32 20.22 16.81 4.82
N GLN A 33 19.31 16.47 3.91
CA GLN A 33 19.25 16.92 2.52
C GLN A 33 18.96 18.43 2.38
N TYR A 34 18.14 19.00 3.28
CA TYR A 34 17.77 20.42 3.27
C TYR A 34 18.50 21.19 4.37
N LEU A 35 18.92 22.42 4.07
CA LEU A 35 19.44 23.40 5.01
C LEU A 35 18.55 24.63 5.00
N PHE A 36 17.94 24.93 6.14
CA PHE A 36 17.15 26.14 6.31
C PHE A 36 18.07 27.28 6.72
N ALA A 37 18.29 28.24 5.83
CA ALA A 37 19.21 29.34 6.06
C ALA A 37 18.68 30.26 7.16
N ARG A 38 19.54 30.56 8.14
CA ARG A 38 19.27 31.57 9.17
C ARG A 38 19.83 32.91 8.68
N ARG A 39 18.99 33.96 8.66
CA ARG A 39 19.43 35.31 8.29
C ARG A 39 20.11 35.99 9.46
N THR A 40 21.15 36.77 9.18
CA THR A 40 21.71 37.74 10.12
C THR A 40 20.99 39.06 9.91
N ILE A 41 20.39 39.63 10.96
CA ILE A 41 19.53 40.82 10.86
C ILE A 41 19.90 41.83 11.92
N THR A 42 19.90 43.12 11.58
CA THR A 42 20.12 44.22 12.54
C THR A 42 18.94 44.47 13.48
N ARG A 43 18.45 43.43 14.14
CA ARG A 43 17.39 43.48 15.15
C ARG A 43 17.73 42.53 16.32
N PRO A 44 17.20 42.75 17.53
CA PRO A 44 17.50 41.90 18.68
C PRO A 44 17.11 40.43 18.46
N SER A 45 17.97 39.51 18.90
CA SER A 45 17.67 38.08 18.93
C SER A 45 16.41 37.81 19.77
N GLY A 46 15.53 36.93 19.29
CA GLY A 46 14.26 36.62 19.95
C GLY A 46 13.12 37.59 19.66
N ALA A 47 13.32 38.60 18.80
CA ALA A 47 12.23 39.44 18.30
C ALA A 47 11.17 38.58 17.54
N PRO A 48 9.86 38.93 17.62
CA PRO A 48 8.81 38.15 16.96
C PRO A 48 9.00 38.10 15.44
N GLY A 49 8.92 36.91 14.86
CA GLY A 49 9.12 36.64 13.43
C GLY A 49 9.87 35.33 13.21
N GLU A 50 10.60 35.22 12.10
CA GLU A 50 11.46 34.06 11.84
C GLU A 50 12.63 33.88 12.84
N ASP A 51 13.13 32.65 12.90
CA ASP A 51 14.41 32.30 13.52
C ASP A 51 15.58 32.96 12.77
N HIS A 52 16.31 33.86 13.43
CA HIS A 52 17.36 34.70 12.85
C HIS A 52 18.49 34.97 13.85
N THR A 53 19.67 35.33 13.35
CA THR A 53 20.81 35.80 14.14
C THR A 53 20.72 37.31 14.29
N GLY A 54 20.41 37.81 15.49
CA GLY A 54 20.31 39.24 15.76
C GLY A 54 21.67 39.89 16.03
N VAL A 55 21.97 41.00 15.36
CA VAL A 55 23.21 41.77 15.52
C VAL A 55 22.93 43.27 15.61
N SER A 56 23.88 44.03 16.16
CA SER A 56 23.88 45.50 16.06
C SER A 56 24.26 45.95 14.64
N PRO A 57 23.90 47.19 14.23
CA PRO A 57 24.36 47.77 12.97
C PRO A 57 25.89 47.75 12.82
N GLU A 58 26.64 48.02 13.89
CA GLU A 58 28.10 48.02 13.91
C GLU A 58 28.66 46.62 13.66
N GLN A 59 28.10 45.60 14.33
CA GLN A 59 28.47 44.20 14.11
C GLN A 59 28.14 43.74 12.69
N PHE A 60 26.99 44.15 12.14
CA PHE A 60 26.61 43.83 10.77
C PHE A 60 27.61 44.42 9.77
N GLN A 61 28.00 45.69 9.95
CA GLN A 61 29.00 46.33 9.09
C GLN A 61 30.38 45.66 9.20
N ALA A 62 30.78 45.24 10.40
CA ALA A 62 32.01 44.48 10.58
C ALA A 62 31.97 43.13 9.84
N SER A 63 30.86 42.39 9.94
CA SER A 63 30.66 41.10 9.25
C SER A 63 30.65 41.27 7.72
N LEU A 64 30.03 42.35 7.24
CA LEU A 64 30.03 42.72 5.82
C LEU A 64 31.45 43.05 5.32
N ALA A 65 32.21 43.84 6.07
CA ALA A 65 33.59 44.19 5.75
C ALA A 65 34.54 42.98 5.79
N ALA A 66 34.23 41.99 6.62
CA ALA A 66 34.94 40.72 6.70
C ALA A 66 34.57 39.72 5.59
N GLY A 67 33.57 40.03 4.76
CA GLY A 67 33.14 39.15 3.67
C GLY A 67 32.34 37.92 4.13
N GLU A 68 31.71 37.98 5.30
CA GLU A 68 30.98 36.83 5.88
C GLU A 68 29.64 36.54 5.17
N PHE A 69 29.15 37.47 4.34
CA PHE A 69 27.86 37.33 3.66
C PHE A 69 28.03 36.93 2.19
N LEU A 70 27.31 35.87 1.80
CA LEU A 70 27.00 35.55 0.41
C LEU A 70 26.20 36.67 -0.24
N LEU A 71 25.19 37.15 0.48
CA LEU A 71 24.22 38.14 0.00
C LEU A 71 23.84 39.04 1.16
N SER A 72 23.80 40.35 0.93
CA SER A 72 23.32 41.31 1.94
C SER A 72 22.45 42.39 1.31
N TRP A 73 21.47 42.91 2.05
CA TRP A 73 20.61 43.99 1.57
C TRP A 73 20.00 44.79 2.73
N HIS A 74 19.52 45.99 2.42
CA HIS A 74 18.81 46.84 3.36
C HIS A 74 17.33 46.99 2.98
N ALA A 75 16.43 46.77 3.94
CA ALA A 75 14.99 46.93 3.73
C ALA A 75 14.28 47.28 5.05
N HIS A 76 13.30 48.19 4.99
CA HIS A 76 12.47 48.57 6.15
C HIS A 76 13.27 49.02 7.39
N GLY A 77 14.42 49.68 7.17
CA GLY A 77 15.28 50.18 8.26
C GLY A 77 16.14 49.11 8.94
N LEU A 78 16.20 47.90 8.37
CA LEU A 78 17.03 46.79 8.85
C LEU A 78 17.96 46.31 7.74
N SER A 79 19.15 45.84 8.11
CA SER A 79 20.06 45.12 7.23
C SER A 79 19.91 43.62 7.42
N TYR A 80 19.99 42.88 6.32
CA TYR A 80 19.83 41.43 6.25
C TYR A 80 21.03 40.84 5.55
N GLY A 81 21.54 39.72 6.05
CA GLY A 81 22.65 38.97 5.49
C GLY A 81 22.38 37.48 5.47
N LEU A 82 22.85 36.80 4.43
CA LEU A 82 22.92 35.35 4.31
C LEU A 82 24.40 34.94 4.31
N SER A 83 24.79 34.00 5.14
CA SER A 83 26.21 33.59 5.30
C SER A 83 26.78 33.00 4.00
N VAL A 84 28.07 33.25 3.76
CA VAL A 84 28.86 32.59 2.71
C VAL A 84 28.94 31.06 2.89
N ASP A 85 28.80 30.56 4.13
CA ASP A 85 28.82 29.12 4.44
C ASP A 85 27.72 28.32 3.72
N LEU A 86 26.68 28.99 3.24
CA LEU A 86 25.62 28.35 2.45
C LEU A 86 26.16 27.77 1.13
N LEU A 87 27.26 28.31 0.58
CA LEU A 87 27.92 27.76 -0.60
C LEU A 87 28.49 26.37 -0.32
N HIS A 88 29.13 26.15 0.83
CA HIS A 88 29.65 24.83 1.21
C HIS A 88 28.53 23.78 1.32
N ALA A 89 27.34 24.19 1.79
CA ALA A 89 26.20 23.29 1.83
C ALA A 89 25.74 22.88 0.43
N LEU A 90 25.67 23.82 -0.51
CA LEU A 90 25.36 23.53 -1.91
C LEU A 90 26.41 22.64 -2.57
N GLU A 91 27.70 22.88 -2.32
CA GLU A 91 28.80 22.05 -2.83
C GLU A 91 28.76 20.62 -2.30
N ALA A 92 28.33 20.45 -1.04
CA ALA A 92 28.07 19.15 -0.43
C ALA A 92 26.78 18.48 -0.92
N GLY A 93 26.06 19.07 -1.89
CA GLY A 93 24.83 18.54 -2.47
C GLY A 93 23.58 18.79 -1.62
N ARG A 94 23.65 19.60 -0.56
CA ARG A 94 22.48 19.96 0.27
C ARG A 94 21.72 21.12 -0.37
N HIS A 95 20.39 21.02 -0.42
CA HIS A 95 19.56 22.12 -0.89
C HIS A 95 19.40 23.17 0.20
N VAL A 96 19.52 24.45 -0.16
CA VAL A 96 19.38 25.57 0.78
C VAL A 96 18.03 26.23 0.58
N ILE A 97 17.26 26.42 1.65
CA ILE A 97 16.00 27.17 1.64
C ILE A 97 16.26 28.48 2.38
N ALA A 98 16.18 29.61 1.67
CA ALA A 98 16.49 30.92 2.20
C ALA A 98 15.34 31.91 1.99
N ASN A 99 14.98 32.62 3.06
CA ASN A 99 13.99 33.70 3.00
C ASN A 99 14.61 34.94 2.37
N GLY A 100 14.03 35.41 1.27
CA GLY A 100 14.61 36.39 0.39
C GLY A 100 13.81 37.67 0.18
N SER A 101 14.46 38.64 -0.45
CA SER A 101 13.82 39.82 -1.02
C SER A 101 13.80 39.69 -2.55
N ARG A 102 12.66 40.01 -3.17
CA ARG A 102 12.49 39.98 -4.64
C ARG A 102 13.56 40.78 -5.38
N ARG A 103 14.04 41.89 -4.78
CA ARG A 103 15.07 42.75 -5.37
C ARG A 103 16.43 42.07 -5.51
N MET A 104 16.68 41.05 -4.71
CA MET A 104 17.98 40.37 -4.66
C MET A 104 18.04 39.15 -5.58
N ILE A 105 16.96 38.82 -6.30
CA ILE A 105 16.87 37.61 -7.14
C ILE A 105 17.99 37.58 -8.19
N ARG A 106 18.23 38.70 -8.89
CA ARG A 106 19.29 38.74 -9.91
C ARG A 106 20.69 38.63 -9.32
N GLU A 107 20.91 39.22 -8.16
CA GLU A 107 22.21 39.16 -7.49
C GLU A 107 22.50 37.75 -6.98
N VAL A 108 21.54 37.10 -6.31
CA VAL A 108 21.74 35.71 -5.88
C VAL A 108 21.92 34.76 -7.06
N ALA A 109 21.26 35.01 -8.19
CA ALA A 109 21.42 34.20 -9.42
C ALA A 109 22.86 34.21 -9.96
N THR A 110 23.64 35.28 -9.73
CA THR A 110 25.06 35.33 -10.12
C THR A 110 26.00 34.68 -9.11
N LEU A 111 25.50 34.40 -7.91
CA LEU A 111 26.30 33.96 -6.76
C LEU A 111 26.15 32.47 -6.45
N VAL A 112 25.06 31.85 -6.88
CA VAL A 112 24.78 30.42 -6.63
C VAL A 112 24.70 29.67 -7.95
N PRO A 113 25.13 28.39 -7.99
CA PRO A 113 25.14 27.61 -9.22
C PRO A 113 23.74 27.36 -9.77
N HIS A 114 22.81 26.92 -8.92
CA HIS A 114 21.42 26.62 -9.29
C HIS A 114 20.45 27.37 -8.37
N LEU A 115 19.79 28.40 -8.91
CA LEU A 115 18.76 29.17 -8.22
C LEU A 115 17.36 28.72 -8.66
N LEU A 116 16.47 28.53 -7.69
CA LEU A 116 15.04 28.47 -7.94
C LEU A 116 14.29 29.43 -7.01
N VAL A 117 13.41 30.24 -7.55
CA VAL A 117 12.59 31.17 -6.78
C VAL A 117 11.28 30.49 -6.39
N VAL A 118 10.90 30.57 -5.11
CA VAL A 118 9.58 30.17 -4.64
C VAL A 118 8.80 31.43 -4.29
N GLU A 119 7.88 31.83 -5.17
CA GLU A 119 6.98 32.95 -4.94
C GLU A 119 5.77 32.50 -4.13
N VAL A 120 5.71 32.94 -2.88
CA VAL A 120 4.54 32.75 -2.02
C VAL A 120 3.57 33.90 -2.25
N SER A 121 2.36 33.57 -2.68
CA SER A 121 1.27 34.52 -2.93
C SER A 121 0.10 34.29 -1.97
N ALA A 122 -0.70 35.33 -1.78
CA ALA A 122 -1.99 35.26 -1.11
C ALA A 122 -2.85 36.41 -1.64
N SER A 123 -4.16 36.21 -1.69
CA SER A 123 -5.16 37.17 -2.11
C SER A 123 -5.09 38.48 -1.29
N PRO A 124 -5.44 39.63 -1.89
CA PRO A 124 -5.41 40.93 -1.22
C PRO A 124 -6.15 40.96 0.11
N HIS A 125 -7.30 40.27 0.21
CA HIS A 125 -8.09 40.19 1.43
C HIS A 125 -7.38 39.39 2.54
N VAL A 126 -6.76 38.25 2.19
CA VAL A 126 -5.98 37.45 3.14
C VAL A 126 -4.73 38.20 3.62
N LEU A 127 -4.03 38.90 2.72
CA LEU A 127 -2.89 39.75 3.08
C LEU A 127 -3.30 40.85 4.06
N ALA A 128 -4.38 41.58 3.77
CA ALA A 128 -4.89 42.65 4.63
C ALA A 128 -5.27 42.11 6.03
N ALA A 129 -5.99 40.98 6.10
CA ALA A 129 -6.35 40.35 7.36
C ALA A 129 -5.13 39.91 8.18
N ARG A 130 -4.12 39.30 7.55
CA ARG A 130 -2.88 38.87 8.21
C ARG A 130 -1.99 40.04 8.65
N ILE A 131 -2.00 41.15 7.90
CA ILE A 131 -1.27 42.37 8.28
C ILE A 131 -1.94 43.01 9.51
N LEU A 132 -3.26 43.17 9.47
CA LEU A 132 -4.05 43.72 10.58
C LEU A 132 -3.96 42.87 11.86
N GLY A 133 -4.00 41.54 11.72
CA GLY A 133 -3.90 40.60 12.84
C GLY A 133 -2.57 40.66 13.61
N ARG A 134 -1.54 41.34 13.08
CA ARG A 134 -0.26 41.57 13.79
C ARG A 134 -0.35 42.69 14.83
N GLY A 135 -1.42 43.49 14.82
CA GLY A 135 -1.70 44.54 15.81
C GLY A 135 -0.76 45.75 15.75
N ARG A 136 -0.02 45.94 14.65
CA ARG A 136 1.03 46.97 14.50
C ARG A 136 0.66 48.10 13.55
N GLU A 137 -0.45 48.00 12.81
CA GLU A 137 -0.76 48.86 11.66
C GLU A 137 -2.27 49.15 11.57
N SER A 138 -2.65 50.33 11.07
CA SER A 138 -4.05 50.68 10.78
C SER A 138 -4.56 50.04 9.48
N ALA A 139 -5.88 49.99 9.29
CA ALA A 139 -6.50 49.46 8.06
C ALA A 139 -6.07 50.18 6.77
N GLU A 140 -5.75 51.47 6.88
CA GLU A 140 -5.23 52.28 5.79
C GLU A 140 -3.78 51.92 5.45
N GLN A 141 -2.94 51.69 6.47
CA GLN A 141 -1.55 51.25 6.30
C GLN A 141 -1.46 49.82 5.74
N ALA A 142 -2.35 48.92 6.16
CA ALA A 142 -2.45 47.57 5.63
C ALA A 142 -2.87 47.59 4.14
N SER A 143 -3.90 48.37 3.79
CA SER A 143 -4.37 48.51 2.41
C SER A 143 -3.30 49.11 1.49
N ALA A 144 -2.56 50.13 1.96
CA ALA A 144 -1.45 50.73 1.21
C ALA A 144 -0.29 49.74 0.95
N ARG A 145 -0.05 48.77 1.85
CA ARG A 145 0.96 47.72 1.65
C ARG A 145 0.49 46.63 0.68
N VAL A 146 -0.80 46.34 0.65
CA VAL A 146 -1.41 45.36 -0.27
C VAL A 146 -1.50 45.91 -1.69
N LEU A 147 -1.81 47.20 -1.85
CA LEU A 147 -1.93 47.88 -3.16
C LEU A 147 -0.60 48.34 -3.76
N ARG A 148 0.52 48.08 -3.08
CA ARG A 148 1.84 48.49 -3.55
C ARG A 148 2.20 47.73 -4.83
N GLN A 149 2.51 48.45 -5.91
CA GLN A 149 3.10 47.86 -7.11
C GLN A 149 4.39 47.11 -6.74
N VAL A 150 4.45 45.84 -7.13
CA VAL A 150 5.60 44.97 -6.92
C VAL A 150 6.29 44.80 -8.27
N ASP A 151 7.62 44.93 -8.27
CA ASP A 151 8.41 44.68 -9.47
C ASP A 151 8.13 43.25 -9.98
N PRO A 152 7.98 43.06 -11.31
CA PRO A 152 7.80 41.73 -11.88
C PRO A 152 9.03 40.87 -11.61
N LEU A 153 8.82 39.56 -11.47
CA LEU A 153 9.93 38.62 -11.34
C LEU A 153 10.72 38.54 -12.66
N PRO A 154 12.04 38.31 -12.63
CA PRO A 154 12.82 38.06 -13.83
C PRO A 154 12.29 36.81 -14.56
N ALA A 155 11.90 36.96 -15.82
CA ALA A 155 11.31 35.88 -16.62
C ALA A 155 12.31 34.76 -16.97
N ASP A 156 13.61 35.05 -16.90
CA ASP A 156 14.73 34.15 -17.17
C ASP A 156 15.11 33.27 -15.97
N ILE A 157 14.50 33.49 -14.80
CA ILE A 157 14.78 32.73 -13.58
C ILE A 157 13.59 31.85 -13.25
N GLU A 158 13.85 30.55 -13.11
CA GLU A 158 12.81 29.59 -12.80
C GLU A 158 12.14 29.92 -11.47
N THR A 159 10.80 30.03 -11.52
CA THR A 159 9.96 30.43 -10.39
C THR A 159 8.82 29.44 -10.22
N LEU A 160 8.60 28.99 -8.99
CA LEU A 160 7.40 28.26 -8.58
C LEU A 160 6.46 29.15 -7.76
N GLN A 161 5.17 29.05 -8.05
CA GLN A 161 4.12 29.74 -7.32
C GLN A 161 3.57 28.85 -6.21
N VAL A 162 3.48 29.40 -5.00
CA VAL A 162 2.83 28.77 -3.84
C VAL A 162 1.72 29.68 -3.36
N ASP A 163 0.48 29.31 -3.68
CA ASP A 163 -0.72 29.98 -3.17
C ASP A 163 -0.98 29.59 -1.70
N ASN A 164 -1.01 30.59 -0.84
CA ASN A 164 -1.22 30.48 0.60
C ASN A 164 -2.52 31.18 1.07
N ASP A 165 -3.60 31.08 0.29
CA ASP A 165 -4.94 31.54 0.66
C ASP A 165 -5.66 30.63 1.66
N GLY A 166 -5.32 29.34 1.69
CA GLY A 166 -5.92 28.35 2.57
C GLY A 166 -5.42 28.39 4.02
N THR A 167 -5.61 27.28 4.72
CA THR A 167 -5.06 27.07 6.06
C THR A 167 -3.53 26.98 6.03
N LEU A 168 -2.89 27.23 7.17
CA LEU A 168 -1.43 27.12 7.28
C LEU A 168 -0.95 25.70 6.93
N ALA A 169 -1.70 24.66 7.31
CA ALA A 169 -1.35 23.27 7.00
C ALA A 169 -1.36 23.00 5.48
N GLU A 170 -2.36 23.49 4.76
CA GLU A 170 -2.43 23.38 3.30
C GLU A 170 -1.30 24.16 2.62
N GLY A 171 -1.02 25.38 3.09
CA GLY A 171 0.09 26.18 2.60
C GLY A 171 1.45 25.49 2.80
N ILE A 172 1.68 24.87 3.96
CA ILE A 172 2.91 24.11 4.25
C ILE A 172 3.01 22.91 3.30
N ALA A 173 1.92 22.16 3.10
CA ALA A 173 1.90 21.01 2.20
C ALA A 173 2.27 21.43 0.76
N ARG A 174 1.64 22.49 0.24
CA ARG A 174 1.94 23.04 -1.10
C ARG A 174 3.39 23.53 -1.23
N PHE A 175 3.91 24.19 -0.20
CA PHE A 175 5.29 24.65 -0.19
C PHE A 175 6.29 23.50 -0.24
N ILE A 176 6.07 22.46 0.57
CA ILE A 176 6.90 21.25 0.60
C ILE A 176 6.84 20.55 -0.76
N GLU A 177 5.63 20.34 -1.30
CA GLU A 177 5.42 19.71 -2.60
C GLU A 177 6.19 20.44 -3.72
N ALA A 178 6.14 21.78 -3.74
CA ALA A 178 6.87 22.60 -4.70
C ALA A 178 8.40 22.38 -4.62
N VAL A 179 8.96 22.39 -3.41
CA VAL A 179 10.40 22.18 -3.16
C VAL A 179 10.83 20.74 -3.51
N GLU A 180 10.06 19.74 -3.08
CA GLU A 180 10.33 18.33 -3.34
C GLU A 180 10.25 18.01 -4.84
N THR A 181 9.26 18.55 -5.56
CA THR A 181 9.11 18.35 -7.01
C THR A 181 10.35 18.78 -7.80
N VAL A 182 10.90 19.97 -7.49
CA VAL A 182 12.12 20.47 -8.14
C VAL A 182 13.33 19.66 -7.75
N THR A 183 13.42 19.32 -6.46
CA THR A 183 14.51 18.50 -5.93
C THR A 183 14.58 17.16 -6.67
N GLN A 184 13.42 16.51 -6.84
CA GLN A 184 13.30 15.25 -7.57
C GLN A 184 13.60 15.40 -9.07
N ARG A 185 13.23 16.53 -9.70
CA ARG A 185 13.53 16.78 -11.13
C ARG A 185 15.04 16.86 -11.40
N HIS A 186 15.84 17.30 -10.43
CA HIS A 186 17.28 17.49 -10.56
C HIS A 186 18.10 16.44 -9.81
N ALA A 187 17.46 15.40 -9.25
CA ALA A 187 18.18 14.31 -8.64
C ALA A 187 19.07 13.61 -9.69
N PRO A 188 20.33 13.27 -9.37
CA PRO A 188 21.14 12.45 -10.26
C PRO A 188 20.44 11.13 -10.52
N MET A 189 20.55 10.64 -11.76
CA MET A 189 20.07 9.31 -12.10
C MET A 189 20.82 8.26 -11.28
N PRO A 190 20.12 7.25 -10.72
CA PRO A 190 20.78 6.20 -9.96
C PRO A 190 21.79 5.43 -10.81
N ALA A 191 22.79 4.83 -10.16
CA ALA A 191 23.80 4.03 -10.84
C ALA A 191 23.19 2.85 -11.61
N SER A 192 22.06 2.31 -11.14
CA SER A 192 21.32 1.26 -11.83
C SER A 192 20.51 1.73 -13.06
N HIS A 193 20.51 3.03 -13.40
CA HIS A 193 19.67 3.55 -14.49
C HIS A 193 19.89 2.86 -15.85
N PRO A 194 21.13 2.56 -16.27
CA PRO A 194 21.36 1.80 -17.49
C PRO A 194 20.75 0.38 -17.46
N LEU A 195 20.67 -0.25 -16.28
CA LEU A 195 20.05 -1.56 -16.12
C LEU A 195 18.52 -1.47 -16.20
N LEU A 196 17.93 -0.42 -15.61
CA LEU A 196 16.51 -0.15 -15.76
C LEU A 196 16.15 0.05 -17.23
N GLN A 197 16.94 0.85 -17.98
CA GLN A 197 16.74 1.05 -19.42
C GLN A 197 16.86 -0.25 -20.21
N ARG A 198 17.87 -1.08 -19.94
CA ARG A 198 18.00 -2.40 -20.58
C ARG A 198 16.74 -3.24 -20.38
N LYS A 199 16.13 -3.20 -19.20
CA LYS A 199 14.87 -3.94 -18.98
C LYS A 199 13.70 -3.32 -19.74
N LEU A 200 13.64 -2.00 -19.88
CA LEU A 200 12.63 -1.33 -20.72
C LEU A 200 12.78 -1.68 -22.21
N GLU A 201 14.01 -1.95 -22.65
CA GLU A 201 14.33 -2.42 -24.01
C GLU A 201 14.03 -3.92 -24.20
N GLY A 202 13.54 -4.63 -23.16
CA GLY A 202 13.17 -6.04 -23.21
C GLY A 202 14.34 -7.01 -22.96
N HIS A 203 15.51 -6.52 -22.58
CA HIS A 203 16.65 -7.38 -22.26
C HIS A 203 16.51 -8.05 -20.89
N GLU A 204 17.05 -9.27 -20.77
CA GLU A 204 17.10 -9.96 -19.50
C GLU A 204 18.09 -9.29 -18.53
N LEU A 205 17.75 -9.32 -17.25
CA LEU A 205 18.63 -8.93 -16.15
C LEU A 205 18.99 -10.13 -15.28
N ASP A 206 20.25 -10.21 -14.87
CA ASP A 206 20.70 -11.21 -13.89
C ASP A 206 20.36 -10.80 -12.44
N GLU A 207 20.66 -11.69 -11.49
CA GLU A 207 20.40 -11.49 -10.07
C GLU A 207 21.11 -10.24 -9.49
N ALA A 208 22.36 -9.99 -9.86
CA ALA A 208 23.12 -8.85 -9.37
C ALA A 208 22.59 -7.53 -9.94
N GLN A 209 22.16 -7.55 -11.19
CA GLN A 209 21.55 -6.40 -11.86
C GLN A 209 20.18 -6.07 -11.28
N TYR A 210 19.33 -7.08 -11.03
CA TYR A 210 18.07 -6.89 -10.32
C TYR A 210 18.29 -6.35 -8.91
N GLU A 211 19.30 -6.83 -8.18
CA GLU A 211 19.60 -6.29 -6.86
C GLU A 211 19.93 -4.80 -6.90
N GLN A 212 20.73 -4.35 -7.87
CA GLN A 212 21.06 -2.92 -8.01
C GLN A 212 19.82 -2.09 -8.31
N VAL A 213 18.99 -2.52 -9.26
CA VAL A 213 17.76 -1.80 -9.63
C VAL A 213 16.79 -1.74 -8.46
N LEU A 214 16.50 -2.88 -7.81
CA LEU A 214 15.54 -2.91 -6.70
C LEU A 214 16.04 -2.15 -5.47
N ARG A 215 17.36 -2.17 -5.19
CA ARG A 215 17.96 -1.36 -4.12
C ARG A 215 17.74 0.13 -4.35
N ASP A 216 18.00 0.62 -5.56
CA ASP A 216 17.82 2.03 -5.90
C ASP A 216 16.33 2.43 -5.91
N ILE A 217 15.42 1.53 -6.32
CA ILE A 217 13.96 1.77 -6.18
C ILE A 217 13.56 1.91 -4.71
N ILE A 218 14.01 0.98 -3.86
CA ILE A 218 13.69 0.99 -2.42
C ILE A 218 14.30 2.21 -1.72
N ALA A 219 15.47 2.67 -2.17
CA ALA A 219 16.12 3.88 -1.68
C ALA A 219 15.49 5.19 -2.17
N GLY A 220 14.43 5.13 -3.01
CA GLY A 220 13.76 6.32 -3.55
C GLY A 220 14.51 7.00 -4.70
N GLY A 221 15.43 6.30 -5.35
CA GLY A 221 16.22 6.83 -6.48
C GLY A 221 15.42 6.94 -7.79
N TYR A 222 14.24 6.32 -7.88
CA TYR A 222 13.39 6.36 -9.05
C TYR A 222 12.02 6.95 -8.75
N ARG A 223 11.48 7.67 -9.74
CA ARG A 223 10.12 8.22 -9.70
C ARG A 223 9.09 7.14 -10.02
N ASP A 224 7.86 7.30 -9.54
CA ASP A 224 6.78 6.32 -9.70
C ASP A 224 6.51 5.95 -11.15
N HIS A 225 6.60 6.89 -12.10
CA HIS A 225 6.43 6.56 -13.53
C HIS A 225 7.56 5.71 -14.08
N GLN A 226 8.79 5.86 -13.56
CA GLN A 226 9.94 5.04 -13.96
C GLN A 226 9.83 3.63 -13.36
N ILE A 227 9.42 3.54 -12.09
CA ILE A 227 9.12 2.27 -11.42
C ILE A 227 8.00 1.56 -12.17
N SER A 228 6.91 2.27 -12.48
CA SER A 228 5.78 1.75 -13.25
C SER A 228 6.22 1.21 -14.61
N ALA A 229 6.97 1.99 -15.39
CA ALA A 229 7.48 1.55 -16.69
C ALA A 229 8.33 0.27 -16.57
N PHE A 230 9.24 0.23 -15.60
CA PHE A 230 10.07 -0.94 -15.32
C PHE A 230 9.22 -2.17 -14.97
N LEU A 231 8.25 -2.00 -14.08
CA LEU A 231 7.37 -3.06 -13.61
C LEU A 231 6.45 -3.59 -14.71
N VAL A 232 5.93 -2.72 -15.59
CA VAL A 232 5.16 -3.13 -16.78
C VAL A 232 6.05 -3.95 -17.72
N SER A 233 7.25 -3.43 -18.05
CA SER A 233 8.17 -4.14 -18.95
C SER A 233 8.58 -5.49 -18.39
N ALA A 234 8.93 -5.53 -17.10
CA ALA A 234 9.27 -6.77 -16.40
C ALA A 234 8.08 -7.74 -16.41
N SER A 235 6.86 -7.30 -16.09
CA SER A 235 5.70 -8.19 -16.05
C SER A 235 5.41 -8.87 -17.40
N GLN A 236 5.69 -8.18 -18.52
CA GLN A 236 5.47 -8.70 -19.87
C GLN A 236 6.62 -9.60 -20.38
N HIS A 237 7.85 -9.42 -19.90
CA HIS A 237 9.05 -10.06 -20.44
C HIS A 237 9.92 -10.67 -19.34
N LEU A 238 9.43 -11.66 -18.60
CA LEU A 238 10.24 -12.39 -17.61
C LEU A 238 10.57 -13.80 -18.08
N SER A 239 11.85 -14.13 -18.24
CA SER A 239 12.27 -15.52 -18.41
C SER A 239 12.21 -16.30 -17.10
N ASP A 240 12.26 -17.64 -17.13
CA ASP A 240 12.22 -18.45 -15.89
C ASP A 240 13.42 -18.12 -14.98
N ALA A 241 14.60 -17.88 -15.59
CA ALA A 241 15.80 -17.48 -14.89
C ALA A 241 15.62 -16.13 -14.16
N GLU A 242 14.96 -15.16 -14.81
CA GLU A 242 14.68 -13.86 -14.20
C GLU A 242 13.65 -13.96 -13.06
N VAL A 243 12.65 -14.83 -13.17
CA VAL A 243 11.69 -15.06 -12.07
C VAL A 243 12.43 -15.59 -10.83
N VAL A 244 13.36 -16.53 -11.02
CA VAL A 244 14.20 -17.05 -9.93
C VAL A 244 15.10 -15.96 -9.34
N ALA A 245 15.78 -15.19 -10.21
CA ALA A 245 16.64 -14.08 -9.80
C ALA A 245 15.87 -13.05 -8.98
N LEU A 246 14.71 -12.60 -9.45
CA LEU A 246 13.82 -11.69 -8.74
C LEU A 246 13.38 -12.27 -7.39
N ALA A 247 12.97 -13.54 -7.36
CA ALA A 247 12.52 -14.16 -6.12
C ALA A 247 13.64 -14.19 -5.06
N ARG A 248 14.88 -14.50 -5.46
CA ARG A 248 16.05 -14.47 -4.58
C ARG A 248 16.36 -13.06 -4.11
N VAL A 249 16.49 -12.11 -5.03
CA VAL A 249 16.85 -10.71 -4.73
C VAL A 249 15.86 -10.09 -3.75
N ARG A 250 14.55 -10.30 -3.98
CA ARG A 250 13.50 -9.75 -3.11
C ARG A 250 13.63 -10.19 -1.65
N THR A 251 14.18 -11.38 -1.38
CA THR A 251 14.38 -11.86 -0.01
C THR A 251 15.42 -11.05 0.76
N ARG A 252 16.35 -10.37 0.07
CA ARG A 252 17.40 -9.54 0.67
C ARG A 252 16.87 -8.23 1.26
N PHE A 253 15.68 -7.80 0.83
CA PHE A 253 15.08 -6.52 1.22
C PHE A 253 14.01 -6.65 2.31
N SER A 254 13.75 -7.86 2.80
CA SER A 254 12.78 -8.11 3.86
C SER A 254 13.41 -8.91 5.00
N PRO A 255 13.17 -8.53 6.27
CA PRO A 255 13.61 -9.33 7.40
C PRO A 255 13.08 -10.77 7.30
N THR A 256 13.94 -11.73 7.61
CA THR A 256 13.58 -13.16 7.59
C THR A 256 13.22 -13.63 9.00
N LEU A 257 12.02 -14.20 9.15
CA LEU A 257 11.60 -14.92 10.35
C LEU A 257 12.22 -16.33 10.33
N ARG A 258 12.66 -16.80 11.50
CA ARG A 258 13.24 -18.13 11.69
C ARG A 258 12.47 -18.86 12.77
N TRP A 259 12.30 -20.16 12.57
CA TRP A 259 11.51 -21.03 13.43
C TRP A 259 12.35 -22.24 13.86
N ASP A 260 12.21 -22.65 15.11
CA ASP A 260 12.93 -23.79 15.68
C ASP A 260 12.23 -25.12 15.36
N ARG A 261 11.90 -25.33 14.07
CA ARG A 261 11.28 -26.55 13.55
C ARG A 261 11.78 -26.80 12.12
N PRO A 262 12.01 -28.07 11.74
CA PRO A 262 12.46 -28.42 10.39
C PRO A 262 11.37 -28.24 9.34
N ILE A 263 10.10 -28.39 9.74
CA ILE A 263 8.93 -28.26 8.85
C ILE A 263 8.08 -27.10 9.36
N VAL A 264 8.08 -26.03 8.56
CA VAL A 264 7.19 -24.88 8.67
C VAL A 264 6.39 -24.80 7.38
N VAL A 265 5.07 -24.94 7.50
CA VAL A 265 4.16 -25.04 6.36
C VAL A 265 3.47 -23.71 6.11
N ASP A 266 3.08 -23.46 4.86
CA ASP A 266 2.24 -22.32 4.49
C ASP A 266 1.31 -22.71 3.33
N LYS A 267 0.23 -21.96 3.17
CA LYS A 267 -0.72 -22.09 2.07
C LYS A 267 -0.86 -20.74 1.38
N HIS A 268 -0.75 -20.70 0.07
CA HIS A 268 -1.09 -19.53 -0.72
C HIS A 268 -2.26 -19.82 -1.66
N SER A 269 -2.95 -18.78 -2.11
CA SER A 269 -3.90 -18.88 -3.22
C SER A 269 -3.68 -17.69 -4.13
N MET A 270 -3.68 -17.94 -5.44
CA MET A 270 -3.69 -16.85 -6.43
C MET A 270 -4.95 -15.97 -6.30
N GLY A 271 -5.99 -16.48 -5.64
CA GLY A 271 -7.24 -15.78 -5.38
C GLY A 271 -8.11 -15.71 -6.63
N GLY A 272 -8.99 -14.71 -6.68
CA GLY A 272 -9.94 -14.54 -7.79
C GLY A 272 -11.26 -15.29 -7.63
N VAL A 273 -11.39 -16.13 -6.60
CA VAL A 273 -12.65 -16.83 -6.26
C VAL A 273 -13.22 -16.25 -4.96
N PRO A 274 -14.44 -15.68 -4.96
CA PRO A 274 -15.08 -15.17 -3.75
C PRO A 274 -15.45 -16.29 -2.78
N GLY A 275 -15.56 -15.96 -1.49
CA GLY A 275 -16.00 -16.91 -0.46
C GLY A 275 -14.95 -17.97 -0.04
N SER A 276 -13.86 -18.15 -0.81
CA SER A 276 -12.81 -19.13 -0.54
C SER A 276 -11.92 -18.75 0.65
N ARG A 277 -12.44 -18.88 1.88
CA ARG A 277 -11.74 -18.67 3.16
C ARG A 277 -11.23 -19.94 3.81
N ILE A 278 -10.90 -20.94 3.00
CA ILE A 278 -10.33 -22.21 3.49
C ILE A 278 -9.10 -22.02 4.38
N THR A 279 -8.34 -20.93 4.24
CA THR A 279 -7.19 -20.63 5.12
C THR A 279 -7.58 -20.60 6.60
N LEU A 280 -8.75 -20.05 6.95
CA LEU A 280 -9.21 -19.99 8.34
C LEU A 280 -9.63 -21.37 8.90
N ILE A 281 -9.72 -22.39 8.05
CA ILE A 281 -10.01 -23.79 8.43
C ILE A 281 -8.73 -24.62 8.39
N VAL A 282 -7.92 -24.46 7.33
CA VAL A 282 -6.64 -25.17 7.15
C VAL A 282 -5.67 -24.84 8.27
N VAL A 283 -5.46 -23.56 8.57
CA VAL A 283 -4.50 -23.12 9.62
C VAL A 283 -4.79 -23.79 10.97
N PRO A 284 -6.02 -23.78 11.51
CA PRO A 284 -6.29 -24.47 12.76
C PRO A 284 -6.17 -26.01 12.69
N ILE A 285 -6.50 -26.66 11.56
CA ILE A 285 -6.26 -28.11 11.40
C ILE A 285 -4.76 -28.42 11.52
N ILE A 286 -3.93 -27.63 10.84
CA ILE A 286 -2.46 -27.80 10.86
C ILE A 286 -1.89 -27.51 12.26
N ALA A 287 -2.36 -26.45 12.92
CA ALA A 287 -1.97 -26.13 14.29
C ALA A 287 -2.37 -27.24 15.28
N ALA A 288 -3.56 -27.84 15.11
CA ALA A 288 -4.02 -28.95 15.94
C ALA A 288 -3.19 -30.25 15.74
N GLN A 289 -2.58 -30.45 14.56
CA GLN A 289 -1.59 -31.51 14.34
C GLN A 289 -0.24 -31.21 15.02
N GLY A 290 0.05 -29.93 15.30
CA GLY A 290 1.31 -29.48 15.91
C GLY A 290 2.40 -29.10 14.91
N LEU A 291 2.05 -28.88 13.63
CA LEU A 291 2.95 -28.25 12.66
C LEU A 291 2.91 -26.72 12.82
N LEU A 292 3.99 -26.03 12.43
CA LEU A 292 4.02 -24.57 12.45
C LEU A 292 3.47 -23.97 11.16
N MET A 293 2.55 -23.01 11.28
CA MET A 293 1.97 -22.28 10.15
C MET A 293 1.86 -20.77 10.41
N PRO A 294 2.97 -20.01 10.25
CA PRO A 294 3.01 -18.56 10.44
C PRO A 294 2.38 -17.81 9.25
N LYS A 295 1.06 -18.00 9.04
CA LYS A 295 0.37 -17.56 7.83
C LYS A 295 0.32 -16.04 7.75
N THR A 296 0.94 -15.48 6.71
CA THR A 296 0.76 -14.07 6.31
C THR A 296 -0.14 -13.98 5.09
N SER A 297 -1.10 -13.05 5.11
CA SER A 297 -2.12 -12.88 4.07
C SER A 297 -2.31 -11.42 3.71
N SER A 298 -2.65 -11.13 2.46
CA SER A 298 -3.05 -9.77 2.06
C SER A 298 -4.51 -9.49 2.41
N ARG A 299 -4.85 -8.20 2.44
CA ARG A 299 -6.23 -7.73 2.34
C ARG A 299 -6.75 -7.87 0.92
N ALA A 300 -8.06 -7.77 0.77
CA ALA A 300 -8.72 -7.62 -0.51
C ALA A 300 -8.20 -6.37 -1.23
N ILE A 301 -7.88 -6.55 -2.51
CA ILE A 301 -7.64 -5.44 -3.44
C ILE A 301 -8.84 -5.35 -4.38
N THR A 302 -9.16 -6.46 -5.04
CA THR A 302 -10.25 -6.56 -6.02
C THR A 302 -11.42 -7.41 -5.56
N SER A 303 -11.24 -8.24 -4.53
CA SER A 303 -12.27 -9.14 -4.00
C SER A 303 -13.16 -8.42 -2.98
N ALA A 304 -14.32 -9.01 -2.67
CA ALA A 304 -15.21 -8.51 -1.62
C ALA A 304 -14.64 -8.70 -0.20
N ALA A 305 -13.70 -9.63 -0.03
CA ALA A 305 -12.94 -9.83 1.19
C ALA A 305 -11.59 -10.48 0.87
N GLY A 306 -10.59 -10.25 1.72
CA GLY A 306 -9.33 -10.99 1.78
C GLY A 306 -9.28 -11.86 3.03
N THR A 307 -8.32 -12.77 3.11
CA THR A 307 -8.13 -13.60 4.32
C THR A 307 -7.83 -12.74 5.55
N ALA A 308 -7.02 -11.69 5.41
CA ALA A 308 -6.76 -10.76 6.50
C ALA A 308 -8.04 -10.01 6.90
N ASP A 309 -8.90 -9.64 5.94
CA ASP A 309 -10.15 -8.94 6.24
C ASP A 309 -11.15 -9.82 7.01
N ALA A 310 -11.19 -11.12 6.69
CA ALA A 310 -11.99 -12.11 7.39
C ALA A 310 -11.44 -12.38 8.81
N MET A 311 -10.13 -12.60 8.96
CA MET A 311 -9.53 -12.78 10.29
C MET A 311 -9.71 -11.56 11.19
N GLU A 312 -9.69 -10.35 10.60
CA GLU A 312 -9.90 -9.09 11.34
C GLU A 312 -11.28 -8.95 11.97
N VAL A 313 -12.28 -9.70 11.48
CA VAL A 313 -13.60 -9.79 12.14
C VAL A 313 -13.47 -10.39 13.54
N LEU A 314 -12.45 -11.23 13.77
CA LEU A 314 -12.30 -12.04 14.98
C LEU A 314 -11.13 -11.60 15.86
N ALA A 315 -10.04 -11.09 15.28
CA ALA A 315 -8.81 -10.76 16.00
C ALA A 315 -8.01 -9.61 15.37
N GLU A 316 -6.98 -9.12 16.04
CA GLU A 316 -5.97 -8.27 15.38
C GLU A 316 -5.22 -9.03 14.28
N VAL A 317 -4.97 -8.33 13.18
CA VAL A 317 -4.22 -8.85 12.03
C VAL A 317 -2.96 -8.05 11.73
N GLU A 318 -2.86 -6.81 12.18
CA GLU A 318 -1.65 -6.01 12.07
C GLU A 318 -0.74 -6.32 13.26
N LEU A 319 0.17 -7.26 13.06
CA LEU A 319 1.07 -7.76 14.10
C LEU A 319 2.51 -7.34 13.81
N SER A 320 3.27 -7.02 14.85
CA SER A 320 4.73 -6.87 14.77
C SER A 320 5.40 -8.24 14.59
N PRO A 321 6.67 -8.29 14.12
CA PRO A 321 7.43 -9.53 14.07
C PRO A 321 7.48 -10.29 15.41
N GLU A 322 7.57 -9.57 16.53
CA GLU A 322 7.58 -10.15 17.89
C GLU A 322 6.23 -10.77 18.23
N GLN A 323 5.12 -10.08 17.91
CA GLN A 323 3.77 -10.60 18.13
C GLN A 323 3.51 -11.85 17.28
N VAL A 324 3.99 -11.88 16.03
CA VAL A 324 3.95 -13.07 15.17
C VAL A 324 4.72 -14.23 15.80
N ARG A 325 5.96 -13.99 16.26
CA ARG A 325 6.76 -15.03 16.95
C ARG A 325 6.07 -15.55 18.19
N HIS A 326 5.50 -14.67 19.01
CA HIS A 326 4.79 -15.04 20.22
C HIS A 326 3.55 -15.90 19.92
N CYS A 327 2.69 -15.46 18.99
CA CYS A 327 1.49 -16.19 18.61
C CYS A 327 1.82 -17.60 18.11
N VAL A 328 2.80 -17.71 17.19
CA VAL A 328 3.22 -19.00 16.64
C VAL A 328 3.86 -19.89 17.70
N ALA A 329 4.62 -19.34 18.65
CA ALA A 329 5.21 -20.11 19.75
C ALA A 329 4.15 -20.73 20.68
N VAL A 330 3.04 -20.03 20.95
CA VAL A 330 2.02 -20.49 21.91
C VAL A 330 0.89 -21.31 21.28
N THR A 331 0.60 -21.13 19.99
CA THR A 331 -0.50 -21.83 19.30
C THR A 331 -0.05 -22.75 18.17
N GLY A 332 1.19 -22.62 17.70
CA GLY A 332 1.68 -23.25 16.48
C GLY A 332 1.38 -22.46 15.21
N ALA A 333 0.55 -21.41 15.25
CA ALA A 333 0.16 -20.68 14.04
C ALA A 333 -0.24 -19.23 14.29
N CYS A 334 -0.35 -18.47 13.21
CA CYS A 334 -1.03 -17.18 13.18
C CYS A 334 -1.64 -16.97 11.80
N ILE A 335 -2.58 -16.03 11.67
CA ILE A 335 -3.13 -15.50 10.43
C ILE A 335 -2.98 -13.96 10.51
N ALA A 336 -1.83 -13.46 10.05
CA ALA A 336 -1.47 -12.05 10.10
C ALA A 336 -1.64 -11.36 8.73
N TRP A 337 -1.89 -10.06 8.75
CA TRP A 337 -1.80 -9.23 7.55
C TRP A 337 -0.33 -9.02 7.18
N ASN A 338 -0.01 -9.21 5.91
CA ASN A 338 1.36 -9.14 5.40
C ASN A 338 1.96 -7.72 5.35
N GLY A 339 1.17 -6.66 5.57
CA GLY A 339 1.52 -5.24 5.48
C GLY A 339 2.92 -4.87 5.98
N ARG A 340 3.05 -4.40 7.22
CA ARG A 340 4.35 -3.99 7.80
C ARG A 340 5.36 -5.12 7.97
N LEU A 341 4.95 -6.38 7.76
CA LEU A 341 5.81 -7.56 7.92
C LEU A 341 6.72 -7.79 6.72
N ASN A 342 6.17 -7.74 5.50
CA ASN A 342 6.92 -8.05 4.28
C ASN A 342 6.31 -7.44 2.99
N HIS A 343 5.46 -6.42 3.11
CA HIS A 343 4.98 -5.63 1.96
C HIS A 343 6.00 -4.55 1.58
N SER A 344 6.32 -4.44 0.30
CA SER A 344 7.32 -3.49 -0.23
C SER A 344 6.66 -2.41 -1.07
N HIS A 345 7.33 -1.25 -1.23
CA HIS A 345 6.89 -0.18 -2.14
C HIS A 345 6.67 -0.71 -3.58
N LEU A 346 7.50 -1.67 -4.02
CA LEU A 346 7.32 -2.36 -5.30
C LEU A 346 5.95 -3.06 -5.41
N ASP A 347 5.45 -3.65 -4.33
CA ASP A 347 4.15 -4.29 -4.32
C ASP A 347 3.01 -3.27 -4.39
N GLU A 348 3.17 -2.11 -3.76
CA GLU A 348 2.20 -1.01 -3.82
C GLU A 348 2.08 -0.46 -5.24
N VAL A 349 3.20 -0.12 -5.88
CA VAL A 349 3.23 0.36 -7.26
C VAL A 349 2.71 -0.71 -8.22
N MET A 350 3.11 -1.98 -8.06
CA MET A 350 2.57 -3.09 -8.86
C MET A 350 1.05 -3.16 -8.76
N ASN A 351 0.49 -3.12 -7.56
CA ASN A 351 -0.95 -3.20 -7.35
C ASN A 351 -1.69 -2.02 -8.00
N ALA A 352 -1.08 -0.83 -8.01
CA ALA A 352 -1.65 0.37 -8.62
C ALA A 352 -1.69 0.30 -10.15
N ILE A 353 -0.71 -0.35 -10.79
CA ILE A 353 -0.59 -0.37 -12.26
C ILE A 353 -1.21 -1.59 -12.93
N THR A 354 -1.10 -2.79 -12.34
CA THR A 354 -1.51 -4.03 -13.04
C THR A 354 -3.00 -4.08 -13.28
N ARG A 355 -3.79 -3.48 -12.38
CA ARG A 355 -5.24 -3.57 -12.38
C ARG A 355 -5.92 -2.63 -13.39
N PRO A 356 -5.64 -1.31 -13.45
CA PRO A 356 -6.28 -0.44 -14.44
C PRO A 356 -5.91 -0.81 -15.88
N LEU A 357 -4.72 -1.38 -16.08
CA LEU A 357 -4.15 -1.68 -17.39
C LEU A 357 -4.28 -3.15 -17.80
N ASN A 358 -4.89 -3.99 -16.96
CA ASN A 358 -5.06 -5.44 -17.18
C ASN A 358 -3.75 -6.15 -17.60
N ILE A 359 -2.64 -5.81 -16.95
CA ILE A 359 -1.32 -6.35 -17.27
C ILE A 359 -1.18 -7.76 -16.69
N ASP A 360 -0.81 -8.72 -17.53
CA ASP A 360 -0.40 -10.04 -17.06
C ASP A 360 0.86 -9.90 -16.20
N SER A 361 0.70 -10.15 -14.90
CA SER A 361 1.74 -10.06 -13.88
C SER A 361 1.97 -11.40 -13.19
N THR A 362 1.52 -12.49 -13.81
CA THR A 362 1.44 -13.81 -13.18
C THR A 362 2.84 -14.34 -12.83
N ARG A 363 3.81 -14.16 -13.73
CA ARG A 363 5.22 -14.57 -13.49
C ARG A 363 5.89 -13.72 -12.40
N TRP A 364 5.62 -12.42 -12.37
CA TRP A 364 6.06 -11.55 -11.26
C TRP A 364 5.41 -11.96 -9.93
N ALA A 365 4.15 -12.38 -9.95
CA ALA A 365 3.45 -12.85 -8.77
C ALA A 365 4.13 -14.09 -8.16
N VAL A 366 4.65 -15.02 -8.96
CA VAL A 366 5.44 -16.17 -8.47
C VAL A 366 6.63 -15.68 -7.63
N ALA A 367 7.44 -14.78 -8.18
CA ALA A 367 8.59 -14.22 -7.47
C ALA A 367 8.18 -13.46 -6.19
N SER A 368 7.11 -12.67 -6.27
CA SER A 368 6.57 -11.91 -5.12
C SER A 368 6.04 -12.83 -4.02
N ILE A 369 5.32 -13.89 -4.38
CA ILE A 369 4.71 -14.82 -3.42
C ILE A 369 5.79 -15.66 -2.73
N LEU A 370 6.66 -16.31 -3.50
CA LEU A 370 7.66 -17.22 -2.94
C LEU A 370 8.71 -16.49 -2.10
N SER A 371 9.15 -15.30 -2.50
CA SER A 371 10.06 -14.49 -1.69
C SER A 371 9.46 -14.16 -0.31
N LYS A 372 8.17 -13.83 -0.25
CA LYS A 372 7.45 -13.57 1.02
C LYS A 372 7.26 -14.83 1.86
N LYS A 373 7.07 -15.99 1.23
CA LYS A 373 6.96 -17.28 1.94
C LYS A 373 8.29 -17.68 2.56
N LEU A 374 9.38 -17.51 1.80
CA LEU A 374 10.72 -17.77 2.29
C LEU A 374 11.11 -16.84 3.45
N THR A 375 10.84 -15.54 3.34
CA THR A 375 11.14 -14.58 4.42
C THR A 375 10.21 -14.71 5.63
N ALA A 376 9.02 -15.29 5.46
CA ALA A 376 8.20 -15.73 6.60
C ALA A 376 8.76 -16.98 7.31
N GLY A 377 9.84 -17.58 6.81
CA GLY A 377 10.48 -18.76 7.38
C GLY A 377 9.84 -20.08 6.99
N SER A 378 8.96 -20.07 5.98
CA SER A 378 8.32 -21.30 5.48
C SER A 378 9.33 -22.19 4.77
N THR A 379 9.13 -23.50 4.89
CA THR A 379 9.96 -24.55 4.26
C THR A 379 9.14 -25.33 3.23
N HIS A 380 7.85 -25.50 3.50
CA HIS A 380 6.92 -26.20 2.63
C HIS A 380 5.73 -25.28 2.32
N VAL A 381 5.34 -25.15 1.06
CA VAL A 381 4.30 -24.22 0.62
C VAL A 381 3.36 -24.90 -0.37
N ILE A 382 2.07 -24.94 -0.04
CA ILE A 382 1.05 -25.39 -1.00
C ILE A 382 0.39 -24.17 -1.66
N VAL A 383 0.23 -24.19 -2.98
CA VAL A 383 -0.32 -23.07 -3.75
C VAL A 383 -1.61 -23.48 -4.43
N ASP A 384 -2.70 -22.79 -4.10
CA ASP A 384 -4.00 -22.93 -4.75
C ASP A 384 -4.06 -22.07 -6.01
N LEU A 385 -4.30 -22.70 -7.17
CA LEU A 385 -4.41 -22.10 -8.48
C LEU A 385 -5.82 -22.29 -9.05
N PRO A 386 -6.80 -21.46 -8.64
CA PRO A 386 -8.14 -21.53 -9.22
C PRO A 386 -8.10 -21.09 -10.69
N PHE A 387 -8.72 -21.87 -11.57
CA PHE A 387 -8.96 -21.48 -12.95
C PHE A 387 -10.46 -21.28 -13.22
N GLY A 388 -10.78 -20.43 -14.19
CA GLY A 388 -12.15 -20.20 -14.62
C GLY A 388 -12.32 -18.86 -15.33
N PRO A 389 -13.48 -18.65 -16.00
CA PRO A 389 -13.67 -17.55 -16.96
C PRO A 389 -13.41 -16.14 -16.42
N ARG A 390 -13.59 -15.95 -15.11
CA ARG A 390 -13.43 -14.65 -14.43
C ARG A 390 -12.39 -14.67 -13.31
N THR A 391 -11.58 -15.73 -13.24
CA THR A 391 -10.45 -15.80 -12.29
C THR A 391 -9.18 -15.22 -12.92
N LYS A 392 -8.08 -15.17 -12.16
CA LYS A 392 -6.79 -14.74 -12.73
C LYS A 392 -6.25 -15.68 -13.81
N LEU A 393 -6.67 -16.95 -13.79
CA LEU A 393 -6.22 -17.99 -14.71
C LEU A 393 -7.44 -18.45 -15.50
N ALA A 394 -7.52 -18.08 -16.78
CA ALA A 394 -8.73 -18.33 -17.56
C ALA A 394 -8.96 -19.82 -17.81
N THR A 395 -7.87 -20.56 -18.06
CA THR A 395 -7.92 -21.99 -18.42
C THR A 395 -7.11 -22.86 -17.48
N ARG A 396 -7.41 -24.17 -17.52
CA ARG A 396 -6.71 -25.18 -16.73
C ARG A 396 -5.23 -25.27 -17.12
N GLU A 397 -4.94 -25.18 -18.40
CA GLU A 397 -3.60 -25.27 -18.98
C GLU A 397 -2.73 -24.10 -18.49
N GLN A 398 -3.27 -22.88 -18.48
CA GLN A 398 -2.58 -21.71 -17.91
C GLN A 398 -2.24 -21.93 -16.42
N ALA A 399 -3.17 -22.50 -15.66
CA ALA A 399 -2.95 -22.80 -14.25
C ALA A 399 -1.90 -23.91 -14.04
N GLN A 400 -1.85 -24.92 -14.91
CA GLN A 400 -0.84 -25.98 -14.86
C GLN A 400 0.57 -25.43 -15.15
N VAL A 401 0.74 -24.67 -16.24
CA VAL A 401 2.02 -24.04 -16.60
C VAL A 401 2.53 -23.14 -15.47
N LEU A 402 1.63 -22.37 -14.84
CA LEU A 402 2.02 -21.55 -13.69
C LEU A 402 2.40 -22.39 -12.46
N GLY A 403 1.71 -23.52 -12.25
CA GLY A 403 2.03 -24.46 -11.17
C GLY A 403 3.43 -25.03 -11.30
N GLU A 404 3.81 -25.48 -12.49
CA GLU A 404 5.16 -25.95 -12.80
C GLU A 404 6.22 -24.86 -12.50
N LEU A 405 5.94 -23.61 -12.88
CA LEU A 405 6.81 -22.48 -12.57
C LEU A 405 6.94 -22.23 -11.05
N PHE A 406 5.84 -22.32 -10.29
CA PHE A 406 5.88 -22.21 -8.82
C PHE A 406 6.78 -23.28 -8.19
N GLU A 407 6.65 -24.53 -8.66
CA GLU A 407 7.41 -25.66 -8.14
C GLU A 407 8.90 -25.55 -8.49
N GLN A 408 9.21 -25.20 -9.73
CA GLN A 408 10.59 -25.00 -10.20
C GLN A 408 11.29 -23.87 -9.43
N VAL A 409 10.65 -22.69 -9.33
CA VAL A 409 11.22 -21.55 -8.61
C VAL A 409 11.34 -21.88 -7.12
N GLY A 410 10.33 -22.54 -6.54
CA GLY A 410 10.35 -23.02 -5.16
C GLY A 410 11.56 -23.90 -4.86
N ALA A 411 11.79 -24.94 -5.67
CA ALA A 411 12.91 -25.84 -5.53
C ALA A 411 14.26 -25.10 -5.61
N LEU A 412 14.41 -24.15 -6.53
CA LEU A 412 15.63 -23.34 -6.66
C LEU A 412 15.84 -22.44 -5.43
N LEU A 413 14.77 -21.94 -4.80
CA LEU A 413 14.85 -21.18 -3.55
C LEU A 413 15.10 -22.05 -2.31
N GLY A 414 15.08 -23.38 -2.43
CA GLY A 414 15.19 -24.31 -1.31
C GLY A 414 13.88 -24.53 -0.55
N LEU A 415 12.74 -24.30 -1.22
CA LEU A 415 11.40 -24.59 -0.70
C LEU A 415 10.87 -25.88 -1.31
N THR A 416 10.13 -26.67 -0.53
CA THR A 416 9.24 -27.70 -1.06
C THR A 416 7.92 -27.05 -1.43
N VAL A 417 7.62 -26.96 -2.72
CA VAL A 417 6.38 -26.32 -3.22
C VAL A 417 5.52 -27.35 -3.91
N GLU A 418 4.21 -27.28 -3.68
CA GLU A 418 3.21 -28.08 -4.37
C GLU A 418 2.09 -27.17 -4.89
N ALA A 419 1.83 -27.18 -6.19
CA ALA A 419 0.79 -26.36 -6.81
C ALA A 419 -0.45 -27.18 -7.17
N ILE A 420 -1.62 -26.77 -6.67
CA ILE A 420 -2.89 -27.46 -6.88
C ILE A 420 -3.81 -26.61 -7.75
N VAL A 421 -4.11 -27.10 -8.94
CA VAL A 421 -5.09 -26.51 -9.85
C VAL A 421 -6.50 -26.85 -9.37
N THR A 422 -7.33 -25.83 -9.10
CA THR A 422 -8.69 -26.00 -8.60
C THR A 422 -9.73 -25.32 -9.49
N ASP A 423 -10.97 -25.79 -9.46
CA ASP A 423 -12.08 -25.11 -10.13
C ASP A 423 -12.43 -23.81 -9.40
N GLY A 424 -12.44 -22.70 -10.14
CA GLY A 424 -12.82 -21.37 -9.69
C GLY A 424 -13.99 -20.78 -10.49
N SER A 425 -14.77 -21.62 -11.19
CA SER A 425 -15.93 -21.21 -11.98
C SER A 425 -17.11 -20.69 -11.16
N GLN A 426 -17.12 -20.94 -9.84
CA GLN A 426 -18.18 -20.51 -8.93
C GLN A 426 -17.60 -20.05 -7.57
N PRO A 427 -18.34 -19.24 -6.79
CA PRO A 427 -18.02 -18.95 -5.40
C PRO A 427 -17.85 -20.23 -4.57
N VAL A 428 -17.06 -20.14 -3.50
CA VAL A 428 -16.91 -21.22 -2.51
C VAL A 428 -17.64 -20.81 -1.23
N GLY A 429 -18.52 -21.66 -0.72
CA GLY A 429 -19.38 -21.34 0.41
C GLY A 429 -20.60 -20.51 0.03
N ARG A 430 -21.29 -19.95 1.02
CA ARG A 430 -22.51 -19.13 0.85
C ARG A 430 -22.23 -17.65 1.02
N GLY A 431 -21.35 -17.29 1.93
CA GLY A 431 -21.00 -15.93 2.26
C GLY A 431 -19.97 -15.34 1.31
N ILE A 432 -20.20 -14.10 0.88
CA ILE A 432 -19.22 -13.26 0.18
C ILE A 432 -19.12 -11.95 0.95
N GLY A 433 -17.94 -11.66 1.51
CA GLY A 433 -17.73 -10.51 2.42
C GLY A 433 -17.29 -10.96 3.82
N PRO A 434 -16.62 -10.09 4.60
CA PRO A 434 -15.83 -10.53 5.75
C PRO A 434 -16.62 -11.30 6.82
N ALA A 435 -17.70 -10.73 7.37
CA ALA A 435 -18.49 -11.40 8.42
C ALA A 435 -19.24 -12.63 7.91
N LEU A 436 -19.75 -12.58 6.67
CA LEU A 436 -20.48 -13.69 6.05
C LEU A 436 -19.57 -14.89 5.76
N GLU A 437 -18.36 -14.64 5.29
CA GLU A 437 -17.36 -15.69 5.09
C GLU A 437 -16.86 -16.29 6.41
N VAL A 438 -16.73 -15.47 7.46
CA VAL A 438 -16.39 -15.95 8.82
C VAL A 438 -17.50 -16.83 9.40
N ARG A 439 -18.77 -16.46 9.21
CA ARG A 439 -19.91 -17.29 9.61
C ARG A 439 -19.83 -18.68 8.98
N ASP A 440 -19.53 -18.76 7.70
CA ASP A 440 -19.40 -20.03 6.99
C ASP A 440 -18.21 -20.86 7.47
N VAL A 441 -17.07 -20.21 7.73
CA VAL A 441 -15.90 -20.85 8.37
C VAL A 441 -16.26 -21.42 9.73
N ARG A 442 -16.97 -20.66 10.59
CA ARG A 442 -17.39 -21.12 11.91
C ARG A 442 -18.29 -22.33 11.82
N ARG A 443 -19.30 -22.31 10.93
CA ARG A 443 -20.18 -23.45 10.69
C ARG A 443 -19.40 -24.71 10.31
N VAL A 444 -18.37 -24.61 9.48
CA VAL A 444 -17.52 -25.76 9.13
C VAL A 444 -16.72 -26.25 10.33
N LEU A 445 -16.11 -25.35 11.11
CA LEU A 445 -15.33 -25.72 12.31
C LEU A 445 -16.20 -26.29 13.45
N GLU A 446 -17.45 -25.84 13.56
CA GLU A 446 -18.42 -26.28 14.56
C GLU A 446 -19.18 -27.55 14.13
N GLY A 447 -18.96 -28.06 12.91
CA GLY A 447 -19.66 -29.23 12.39
C GLY A 447 -21.16 -29.01 12.18
N ALA A 448 -21.58 -27.76 11.91
CA ALA A 448 -22.97 -27.40 11.76
C ALA A 448 -23.62 -28.09 10.54
N VAL A 449 -24.90 -28.43 10.66
CA VAL A 449 -25.65 -29.11 9.59
C VAL A 449 -25.71 -28.27 8.31
N GLU A 450 -25.78 -26.95 8.47
CA GLU A 450 -25.84 -25.99 7.36
C GLU A 450 -24.45 -25.52 6.88
N ALA A 451 -23.36 -26.14 7.36
CA ALA A 451 -22.01 -25.82 6.91
C ALA A 451 -21.86 -26.03 5.39
N PRO A 452 -21.23 -25.09 4.66
CA PRO A 452 -21.02 -25.26 3.23
C PRO A 452 -20.05 -26.42 2.93
N ALA A 453 -20.57 -27.47 2.29
CA ALA A 453 -19.83 -28.70 2.03
C ALA A 453 -18.64 -28.47 1.08
N ASP A 454 -18.77 -27.60 0.10
CA ASP A 454 -17.71 -27.24 -0.85
C ASP A 454 -16.53 -26.53 -0.16
N LEU A 455 -16.81 -25.62 0.78
CA LEU A 455 -15.80 -24.95 1.61
C LEU A 455 -15.05 -25.96 2.48
N ARG A 456 -15.79 -26.87 3.14
CA ARG A 456 -15.22 -27.97 3.93
C ARG A 456 -14.33 -28.88 3.09
N GLU A 457 -14.84 -29.37 1.97
CA GLU A 457 -14.11 -30.29 1.10
C GLU A 457 -12.85 -29.68 0.53
N LYS A 458 -12.92 -28.41 0.09
CA LYS A 458 -11.72 -27.70 -0.37
C LYS A 458 -10.72 -27.50 0.77
N ALA A 459 -11.16 -27.17 1.99
CA ALA A 459 -10.24 -27.06 3.12
C ALA A 459 -9.53 -28.39 3.45
N LEU A 460 -10.28 -29.49 3.49
CA LEU A 460 -9.75 -30.83 3.75
C LEU A 460 -8.79 -31.30 2.65
N LEU A 461 -9.05 -30.99 1.38
CA LEU A 461 -8.12 -31.26 0.28
C LEU A 461 -6.73 -30.66 0.51
N PHE A 462 -6.68 -29.37 0.88
CA PHE A 462 -5.40 -28.69 1.14
C PHE A 462 -4.76 -29.16 2.46
N ALA A 463 -5.55 -29.34 3.51
CA ALA A 463 -5.05 -29.82 4.79
C ALA A 463 -4.44 -31.23 4.66
N ALA A 464 -5.07 -32.14 3.91
CA ALA A 464 -4.58 -33.49 3.69
C ALA A 464 -3.16 -33.53 3.09
N ARG A 465 -2.92 -32.70 2.07
CA ARG A 465 -1.62 -32.61 1.40
C ARG A 465 -0.55 -31.97 2.28
N ILE A 466 -0.89 -30.90 3.00
CA ILE A 466 0.03 -30.28 3.96
C ILE A 466 0.38 -31.28 5.08
N LEU A 467 -0.61 -31.99 5.62
CA LEU A 467 -0.40 -32.98 6.68
C LEU A 467 0.45 -34.16 6.19
N ALA A 468 0.40 -34.51 4.90
CA ALA A 468 1.24 -35.57 4.33
C ALA A 468 2.74 -35.27 4.43
N TRP A 469 3.15 -33.99 4.53
CA TRP A 469 4.55 -33.62 4.77
C TRP A 469 5.01 -33.91 6.19
N ASP A 470 4.10 -34.07 7.16
CA ASP A 470 4.46 -34.54 8.49
C ASP A 470 4.91 -36.01 8.41
N PRO A 471 6.15 -36.36 8.78
CA PRO A 471 6.62 -37.74 8.75
C PRO A 471 5.78 -38.69 9.61
N ARG A 472 5.02 -38.17 10.59
CA ARG A 472 4.09 -38.94 11.43
C ARG A 472 2.80 -39.34 10.70
N VAL A 473 2.51 -38.70 9.56
CA VAL A 473 1.32 -38.92 8.72
C VAL A 473 1.72 -39.58 7.40
N GLY A 474 2.72 -39.04 6.71
CA GLY A 474 3.46 -39.69 5.62
C GLY A 474 2.72 -39.95 4.30
N SER A 475 1.43 -39.67 4.18
CA SER A 475 0.68 -39.82 2.93
C SER A 475 -0.55 -38.90 2.87
N VAL A 476 -1.01 -38.59 1.65
CA VAL A 476 -2.21 -37.75 1.45
C VAL A 476 -3.48 -38.45 1.96
N GLU A 477 -3.57 -39.76 1.82
CA GLU A 477 -4.72 -40.54 2.32
C GLU A 477 -4.79 -40.50 3.86
N ALA A 478 -3.68 -40.80 4.54
CA ALA A 478 -3.61 -40.65 6.00
C ALA A 478 -3.81 -39.19 6.44
N GLY A 479 -3.31 -38.24 5.65
CA GLY A 479 -3.52 -36.80 5.86
C GLY A 479 -4.98 -36.41 5.77
N ARG A 480 -5.74 -36.99 4.83
CA ARG A 480 -7.18 -36.75 4.69
C ARG A 480 -7.94 -37.26 5.92
N GLN A 481 -7.72 -38.51 6.30
CA GLN A 481 -8.33 -39.12 7.50
C GLN A 481 -8.00 -38.32 8.76
N ARG A 482 -6.74 -37.86 8.88
CA ARG A 482 -6.31 -37.04 10.02
C ARG A 482 -6.96 -35.66 10.02
N ALA A 483 -7.07 -35.00 8.86
CA ALA A 483 -7.71 -33.70 8.73
C ALA A 483 -9.20 -33.76 9.10
N GLU A 484 -9.91 -34.78 8.61
CA GLU A 484 -11.31 -35.04 8.95
C GLU A 484 -11.47 -35.26 10.45
N HIS A 485 -10.67 -36.16 11.04
CA HIS A 485 -10.73 -36.41 12.48
C HIS A 485 -10.43 -35.15 13.32
N LEU A 486 -9.44 -34.34 12.95
CA LEU A 486 -9.13 -33.08 13.66
C LEU A 486 -10.26 -32.04 13.53
N LEU A 487 -10.97 -32.03 12.41
CA LEU A 487 -12.09 -31.14 12.18
C LEU A 487 -13.34 -31.61 12.93
N ASP A 488 -13.71 -32.88 12.78
CA ASP A 488 -14.96 -33.46 13.28
C ASP A 488 -15.00 -33.63 14.79
N GLU A 489 -13.85 -33.93 15.41
CA GLU A 489 -13.72 -34.01 16.88
C GLU A 489 -13.53 -32.61 17.52
N GLY A 490 -13.62 -31.52 16.75
CA GLY A 490 -13.54 -30.15 17.25
C GLY A 490 -12.13 -29.65 17.64
N HIS A 491 -11.07 -30.45 17.41
CA HIS A 491 -9.70 -30.04 17.70
C HIS A 491 -9.28 -28.79 16.90
N ALA A 492 -9.71 -28.70 15.64
CA ALA A 492 -9.47 -27.52 14.81
C ALA A 492 -10.17 -26.27 15.37
N LEU A 493 -11.42 -26.39 15.85
CA LEU A 493 -12.13 -25.27 16.47
C LEU A 493 -11.39 -24.76 17.73
N VAL A 494 -10.93 -25.67 18.58
CA VAL A 494 -10.14 -25.31 19.78
C VAL A 494 -8.84 -24.59 19.38
N ALA A 495 -8.13 -25.08 18.36
CA ALA A 495 -6.93 -24.43 17.86
C ALA A 495 -7.24 -23.03 17.27
N PHE A 496 -8.36 -22.89 16.57
CA PHE A 496 -8.78 -21.62 15.98
C PHE A 496 -9.05 -20.57 17.06
N GLU A 497 -9.80 -20.92 18.11
CA GLU A 497 -10.09 -20.02 19.23
C GLU A 497 -8.81 -19.62 19.98
N ARG A 498 -7.85 -20.54 20.16
CA ARG A 498 -6.52 -20.22 20.73
C ARG A 498 -5.75 -19.22 19.88
N ILE A 499 -5.78 -19.35 18.54
CA ILE A 499 -5.13 -18.40 17.62
C ILE A 499 -5.78 -17.03 17.72
N ILE A 500 -7.12 -16.97 17.77
CA ILE A 500 -7.88 -15.72 17.95
C ILE A 500 -7.46 -15.02 19.26
N ASP A 501 -7.40 -15.76 20.36
CA ASP A 501 -7.01 -15.22 21.67
C ASP A 501 -5.57 -14.69 21.66
N ALA A 502 -4.63 -15.49 21.14
CA ALA A 502 -3.20 -15.12 21.10
C ALA A 502 -2.91 -13.93 20.18
N GLN A 503 -3.71 -13.73 19.13
CA GLN A 503 -3.59 -12.56 18.24
C GLN A 503 -4.24 -11.30 18.80
N GLY A 504 -5.06 -11.40 19.85
CA GLY A 504 -5.86 -10.29 20.37
C GLY A 504 -7.28 -10.35 19.83
N ARG A 505 -8.15 -11.07 20.54
CA ARG A 505 -9.56 -11.25 20.22
C ARG A 505 -10.28 -9.90 20.12
N LYS A 506 -11.17 -9.80 19.13
CA LYS A 506 -12.13 -8.70 18.95
C LYS A 506 -13.55 -9.17 19.20
N ALA A 507 -14.44 -8.23 19.51
CA ALA A 507 -15.87 -8.50 19.45
C ALA A 507 -16.24 -8.84 18.00
N PRO A 508 -16.86 -10.00 17.73
CA PRO A 508 -17.14 -10.43 16.38
C PRO A 508 -18.14 -9.50 15.70
N VAL A 509 -17.86 -9.12 14.46
CA VAL A 509 -18.82 -8.39 13.63
C VAL A 509 -19.77 -9.38 12.97
N LEU A 510 -21.07 -9.18 13.15
CA LEU A 510 -22.12 -9.98 12.52
C LEU A 510 -22.51 -9.39 11.15
N PRO A 511 -23.07 -10.20 10.23
CA PRO A 511 -23.70 -9.69 9.02
C PRO A 511 -24.77 -8.63 9.34
N SER A 512 -24.82 -7.56 8.54
CA SER A 512 -25.76 -6.47 8.75
C SER A 512 -27.21 -6.95 8.64
N PRO A 513 -28.14 -6.51 9.52
CA PRO A 513 -29.55 -6.85 9.40
C PRO A 513 -30.26 -6.07 8.28
N LEU A 514 -29.66 -4.98 7.79
CA LEU A 514 -30.18 -4.22 6.66
C LEU A 514 -29.92 -5.00 5.38
N THR A 515 -30.97 -5.63 4.85
CA THR A 515 -30.85 -6.56 3.73
C THR A 515 -31.88 -6.32 2.62
N TRP A 516 -31.51 -6.75 1.42
CA TRP A 516 -32.41 -6.84 0.27
C TRP A 516 -32.36 -8.24 -0.33
N ALA A 517 -33.52 -8.82 -0.64
CA ALA A 517 -33.61 -10.15 -1.24
C ALA A 517 -33.66 -10.03 -2.77
N VAL A 518 -32.66 -10.58 -3.46
CA VAL A 518 -32.68 -10.73 -4.92
C VAL A 518 -33.41 -12.03 -5.25
N ARG A 519 -34.44 -11.93 -6.10
CA ARG A 519 -35.38 -13.03 -6.38
C ARG A 519 -35.27 -13.54 -7.80
N ALA A 520 -35.64 -14.81 -8.00
CA ALA A 520 -35.70 -15.44 -9.31
C ALA A 520 -36.76 -14.75 -10.20
N PRO A 521 -36.39 -14.25 -11.40
CA PRO A 521 -37.34 -13.56 -12.27
C PRO A 521 -38.31 -14.52 -12.98
N CYS A 522 -37.95 -15.80 -13.06
CA CYS A 522 -38.72 -16.86 -13.70
C CYS A 522 -38.37 -18.22 -13.08
N ASP A 523 -39.16 -19.24 -13.42
CA ASP A 523 -38.84 -20.63 -13.11
C ASP A 523 -37.60 -21.09 -13.88
N GLY A 524 -36.79 -21.95 -13.27
CA GLY A 524 -35.60 -22.47 -13.94
C GLY A 524 -34.69 -23.28 -13.04
N ARG A 525 -33.48 -23.52 -13.54
CA ARG A 525 -32.39 -24.13 -12.77
C ARG A 525 -31.15 -23.24 -12.85
N VAL A 526 -30.47 -23.03 -11.73
CA VAL A 526 -29.25 -22.23 -11.68
C VAL A 526 -28.16 -22.89 -12.52
N ALA A 527 -27.84 -22.29 -13.67
CA ALA A 527 -26.83 -22.79 -14.59
C ALA A 527 -25.43 -22.31 -14.20
N GLN A 528 -25.31 -21.05 -13.78
CA GLN A 528 -24.03 -20.40 -13.47
C GLN A 528 -24.19 -19.36 -12.35
N LEU A 529 -23.13 -19.20 -11.54
CA LEU A 529 -22.95 -18.11 -10.59
C LEU A 529 -21.68 -17.34 -10.97
N ASP A 530 -21.80 -16.11 -11.46
CA ASP A 530 -20.66 -15.25 -11.76
C ASP A 530 -20.09 -14.67 -10.45
N GLY A 531 -19.04 -15.31 -9.94
CA GLY A 531 -18.37 -14.88 -8.71
C GLY A 531 -17.74 -13.48 -8.81
N TRP A 532 -17.39 -13.01 -10.00
CA TRP A 532 -16.85 -11.65 -10.17
C TRP A 532 -17.95 -10.60 -10.01
N ARG A 533 -19.11 -10.83 -10.65
CA ARG A 533 -20.29 -9.96 -10.52
C ARG A 533 -20.83 -9.95 -9.09
N LEU A 534 -20.95 -11.12 -8.46
CA LEU A 534 -21.36 -11.23 -7.06
C LEU A 534 -20.38 -10.51 -6.13
N ALA A 535 -19.08 -10.66 -6.34
CA ALA A 535 -18.10 -9.89 -5.57
C ALA A 535 -18.21 -8.38 -5.80
N GLU A 536 -18.57 -7.93 -7.01
CA GLU A 536 -18.82 -6.52 -7.30
C GLU A 536 -20.02 -5.98 -6.52
N ILE A 537 -21.15 -6.69 -6.55
CA ILE A 537 -22.36 -6.34 -5.79
C ILE A 537 -22.02 -6.27 -4.29
N ALA A 538 -21.29 -7.24 -3.74
CA ALA A 538 -20.84 -7.23 -2.35
C ALA A 538 -19.95 -6.01 -2.03
N ARG A 539 -19.07 -5.59 -2.96
CA ARG A 539 -18.25 -4.38 -2.79
C ARG A 539 -19.10 -3.11 -2.82
N ARG A 540 -20.09 -3.02 -3.71
CA ARG A 540 -21.02 -1.89 -3.76
C ARG A 540 -21.85 -1.76 -2.49
N ALA A 541 -22.12 -2.88 -1.81
CA ALA A 541 -22.82 -2.91 -0.53
C ALA A 541 -21.96 -2.46 0.67
N GLY A 542 -20.64 -2.27 0.49
CA GLY A 542 -19.71 -1.76 1.50
C GLY A 542 -18.51 -2.66 1.81
N ALA A 543 -18.50 -3.92 1.32
CA ALA A 543 -17.40 -4.84 1.61
C ALA A 543 -16.10 -4.45 0.84
N PRO A 544 -14.89 -4.67 1.40
CA PRO A 544 -14.58 -5.20 2.73
C PRO A 544 -14.50 -4.14 3.84
N ARG A 545 -14.66 -2.84 3.51
CA ARG A 545 -14.50 -1.74 4.48
C ARG A 545 -15.49 -1.90 5.62
N ASP A 546 -16.74 -2.16 5.26
CA ASP A 546 -17.80 -2.47 6.19
C ASP A 546 -17.92 -3.99 6.35
N LYS A 547 -17.42 -4.50 7.48
CA LYS A 547 -17.24 -5.95 7.69
C LYS A 547 -18.55 -6.74 7.69
N GLY A 548 -19.66 -6.09 8.07
CA GLY A 548 -20.99 -6.69 8.07
C GLY A 548 -21.68 -6.69 6.70
N ALA A 549 -21.12 -6.02 5.69
CA ALA A 549 -21.67 -5.97 4.34
C ALA A 549 -21.23 -7.17 3.48
N GLY A 550 -22.02 -7.50 2.46
CA GLY A 550 -21.71 -8.56 1.52
C GLY A 550 -22.94 -9.24 0.91
N ILE A 551 -22.78 -10.49 0.47
CA ILE A 551 -23.84 -11.33 -0.10
C ILE A 551 -23.93 -12.66 0.64
N ASP A 552 -25.15 -13.08 0.93
CA ASP A 552 -25.48 -14.41 1.43
C ASP A 552 -26.22 -15.22 0.36
N LEU A 553 -25.54 -16.21 -0.22
CA LEU A 553 -26.08 -17.06 -1.29
C LEU A 553 -27.03 -18.13 -0.72
N TRP A 554 -28.22 -18.23 -1.30
CA TRP A 554 -29.24 -19.22 -0.92
C TRP A 554 -29.36 -20.35 -1.94
N VAL A 555 -28.86 -20.13 -3.14
CA VAL A 555 -28.85 -21.12 -4.22
C VAL A 555 -27.42 -21.44 -4.64
N GLY A 556 -27.19 -22.69 -5.01
CA GLY A 556 -25.97 -23.16 -5.66
C GLY A 556 -26.23 -23.57 -7.11
N ARG A 557 -25.16 -23.87 -7.86
CA ARG A 557 -25.29 -24.41 -9.21
C ARG A 557 -26.13 -25.69 -9.21
N GLY A 558 -27.05 -25.78 -10.17
CA GLY A 558 -27.99 -26.89 -10.30
C GLY A 558 -29.25 -26.79 -9.42
N THR A 559 -29.38 -25.77 -8.57
CA THR A 559 -30.59 -25.56 -7.75
C THR A 559 -31.78 -25.23 -8.65
N LYS A 560 -32.91 -25.93 -8.46
CA LYS A 560 -34.19 -25.56 -9.11
C LYS A 560 -34.84 -24.43 -8.33
N VAL A 561 -35.36 -23.44 -9.04
CA VAL A 561 -36.04 -22.27 -8.47
C VAL A 561 -37.35 -22.02 -9.18
N VAL A 562 -38.35 -21.52 -8.46
CA VAL A 562 -39.57 -20.94 -9.02
C VAL A 562 -39.49 -19.42 -8.98
N GLN A 563 -40.27 -18.76 -9.84
CA GLN A 563 -40.37 -17.31 -9.86
C GLN A 563 -40.68 -16.77 -8.45
N GLY A 564 -39.87 -15.80 -8.00
CA GLY A 564 -40.00 -15.19 -6.68
C GLY A 564 -39.16 -15.85 -5.58
N ASP A 565 -38.57 -17.03 -5.80
CA ASP A 565 -37.62 -17.64 -4.86
C ASP A 565 -36.43 -16.72 -4.61
N VAL A 566 -35.91 -16.73 -3.39
CA VAL A 566 -34.71 -15.94 -3.04
C VAL A 566 -33.48 -16.62 -3.61
N LEU A 567 -32.71 -15.90 -4.43
CA LEU A 567 -31.43 -16.33 -4.93
C LEU A 567 -30.31 -16.03 -3.92
N TYR A 568 -30.31 -14.80 -3.40
CA TYR A 568 -29.38 -14.35 -2.36
C TYR A 568 -29.89 -13.09 -1.67
N HIS A 569 -29.34 -12.82 -0.49
CA HIS A 569 -29.50 -11.54 0.20
C HIS A 569 -28.27 -10.65 0.02
N ILE A 570 -28.48 -9.38 -0.26
CA ILE A 570 -27.46 -8.34 -0.16
C ILE A 570 -27.53 -7.76 1.24
N HIS A 571 -26.40 -7.72 1.94
CA HIS A 571 -26.25 -7.07 3.24
C HIS A 571 -25.51 -5.75 3.07
N GLY A 572 -26.16 -4.63 3.42
CA GLY A 572 -25.55 -3.29 3.39
C GLY A 572 -25.46 -2.70 4.79
N THR A 573 -24.46 -1.86 5.06
CA THR A 573 -24.30 -1.15 6.35
C THR A 573 -24.88 0.25 6.35
N SER A 574 -25.21 0.79 5.17
CA SER A 574 -25.97 2.02 4.98
C SER A 574 -27.07 1.81 3.94
N ALA A 575 -28.14 2.60 4.00
CA ALA A 575 -29.21 2.55 3.01
C ALA A 575 -28.69 2.91 1.60
N GLU A 576 -27.77 3.86 1.52
CA GLU A 576 -27.18 4.34 0.27
C GLU A 576 -26.31 3.26 -0.42
N ASP A 577 -25.47 2.55 0.34
CA ASP A 577 -24.67 1.44 -0.18
C ASP A 577 -25.55 0.26 -0.61
N LEU A 578 -26.58 -0.06 0.18
CA LEU A 578 -27.51 -1.11 -0.16
C LEU A 578 -28.25 -0.78 -1.47
N GLU A 579 -28.78 0.43 -1.60
CA GLU A 579 -29.49 0.88 -2.81
C GLU A 579 -28.59 0.78 -4.05
N ARG A 580 -27.33 1.24 -3.97
CA ARG A 580 -26.36 1.10 -5.07
C ARG A 580 -26.12 -0.36 -5.46
N ALA A 581 -26.03 -1.25 -4.48
CA ALA A 581 -25.82 -2.67 -4.73
C ALA A 581 -27.06 -3.35 -5.35
N VAL A 582 -28.26 -2.93 -4.91
CA VAL A 582 -29.55 -3.40 -5.45
C VAL A 582 -29.69 -3.02 -6.91
N VAL A 583 -29.46 -1.74 -7.26
CA VAL A 583 -29.51 -1.27 -8.66
C VAL A 583 -28.58 -2.10 -9.55
N LEU A 584 -27.38 -2.43 -9.07
CA LEU A 584 -26.43 -3.26 -9.81
C LEU A 584 -26.93 -4.71 -10.00
N ALA A 585 -27.57 -5.27 -8.97
CA ALA A 585 -28.10 -6.63 -8.98
C ALA A 585 -29.38 -6.78 -9.83
N GLU A 586 -30.18 -5.72 -9.95
CA GLU A 586 -31.37 -5.68 -10.82
C GLU A 586 -30.99 -5.64 -12.31
N ASP A 587 -29.89 -4.97 -12.65
CA ASP A 587 -29.32 -4.96 -14.00
C ASP A 587 -28.72 -6.33 -14.37
N GLU A 588 -27.86 -6.87 -13.51
CA GLU A 588 -27.27 -8.21 -13.70
C GLU A 588 -27.02 -8.87 -12.35
N SER A 589 -27.88 -9.84 -12.01
CA SER A 589 -27.89 -10.50 -10.71
C SER A 589 -26.64 -11.35 -10.43
N GLY A 590 -25.83 -11.63 -11.45
CA GLY A 590 -24.71 -12.57 -11.37
C GLY A 590 -25.14 -14.05 -11.30
N ILE A 591 -26.43 -14.36 -11.50
CA ILE A 591 -26.94 -15.74 -11.55
C ILE A 591 -27.69 -15.96 -12.85
N LEU A 592 -27.24 -16.96 -13.62
CA LEU A 592 -27.89 -17.39 -14.84
C LEU A 592 -28.82 -18.58 -14.56
N LEU A 593 -30.08 -18.48 -14.98
CA LEU A 593 -31.03 -19.58 -14.96
C LEU A 593 -31.14 -20.21 -16.36
N SER A 594 -31.04 -21.53 -16.44
CA SER A 594 -31.46 -22.29 -17.63
C SER A 594 -32.97 -22.53 -17.57
N GLY A 595 -33.59 -22.68 -18.75
CA GLY A 595 -35.00 -23.06 -18.87
C GLY A 595 -35.34 -24.37 -18.12
N VAL A 596 -36.63 -24.55 -17.84
CA VAL A 596 -37.14 -25.77 -17.18
C VAL A 596 -37.23 -26.87 -18.24
N ASP A 597 -36.29 -27.82 -18.22
CA ASP A 597 -36.48 -29.13 -18.86
C ASP A 597 -37.43 -30.02 -18.04
#